data_AF-A0A8J7FED4-F1
#
_entry.id   AF-A0A8J7FED4-F1
#
_cell.length_a   1.000
_cell.length_b   1.000
_cell.length_c   1.000
_cell.angle_alpha   90.00
_cell.angle_beta   90.00
_cell.angle_gamma   90.00
#
_symmetry.space_group_name_H-M   'P 1'
#
loop_
_entity.id
_entity.type
_entity.pdbx_description
1 polymer ?
#
loop_
_entity_poly.entity_id
_entity_poly.type
_entity_poly.pdbx_seq_one_letter_code
_entity_poly.pdbx_strand_id
1 'polypeptide(L)'
;MQAANLHELLIAERSRDEEAFARWLEQIQRQSLSQLLSSLRHQRNPARRWVLQFLMAAQGLPPALRGLPCSDELEDPQRAYEWWLADVDWVRRTYPKHIPIWSKWKRLFAPQTAQDSASWHKTALWVYGRAERSATYYAGGMGLLPRQRDELAWLCGRDVQLKRRTLNRLRESKVELMREQMARRDKSGSVSSSDVLKRRMLLKEIHVLTGEHSTRTASYYRRITGQPITRQSVDKQLAKLDELCHQLKRKEKLN
;
A
#
# COMPACT_ATOMS: atom_id res chain seq x y z
N MET A 1 -11.81 -15.25 -16.44
CA MET A 1 -11.57 -16.01 -15.20
C MET A 1 -12.20 -15.23 -14.04
N GLN A 2 -13.06 -15.86 -13.22
CA GLN A 2 -13.77 -15.19 -12.12
C GLN A 2 -12.97 -15.28 -10.81
N ALA A 3 -12.99 -14.21 -10.00
CA ALA A 3 -12.38 -14.23 -8.67
C ALA A 3 -13.21 -15.11 -7.72
N ALA A 4 -12.54 -15.86 -6.84
CA ALA A 4 -13.18 -16.67 -5.82
C ALA A 4 -13.55 -15.83 -4.59
N ASN A 5 -14.56 -16.30 -3.84
CA ASN A 5 -14.99 -15.66 -2.61
C ASN A 5 -13.92 -15.81 -1.51
N LEU A 6 -13.32 -14.70 -1.07
CA LEU A 6 -12.27 -14.72 -0.04
C LEU A 6 -12.75 -15.30 1.30
N HIS A 7 -14.04 -15.15 1.64
CA HIS A 7 -14.56 -15.74 2.88
C HIS A 7 -14.53 -17.27 2.83
N GLU A 8 -14.90 -17.85 1.69
CA GLU A 8 -14.84 -19.30 1.48
C GLU A 8 -13.39 -19.80 1.45
N LEU A 9 -12.48 -19.04 0.83
CA LEU A 9 -11.05 -19.36 0.84
C LEU A 9 -10.45 -19.31 2.25
N LEU A 10 -10.90 -18.38 3.11
CA LEU A 10 -10.48 -18.33 4.52
C LEU A 10 -11.00 -19.52 5.32
N ILE A 11 -12.27 -19.90 5.11
CA ILE A 11 -12.84 -21.10 5.75
C ILE A 11 -12.04 -22.32 5.30
N ALA A 12 -11.83 -22.50 4.00
CA ALA A 12 -11.08 -23.63 3.46
C ALA A 12 -9.63 -23.67 3.99
N GLU A 13 -8.96 -22.53 4.09
CA GLU A 13 -7.61 -22.45 4.65
C GLU A 13 -7.58 -22.85 6.13
N ARG A 14 -8.54 -22.37 6.93
CA ARG A 14 -8.66 -22.74 8.35
C ARG A 14 -8.98 -24.23 8.52
N SER A 15 -9.88 -24.77 7.72
CA SER A 15 -10.34 -26.16 7.84
C SER A 15 -9.30 -27.20 7.40
N ARG A 16 -8.27 -26.81 6.62
CA ARG A 16 -7.19 -27.72 6.21
C ARG A 16 -6.28 -28.11 7.39
N ASP A 17 -5.95 -27.15 8.24
CA ASP A 17 -5.11 -27.33 9.43
C ASP A 17 -5.37 -26.16 10.39
N GLU A 18 -6.35 -26.35 11.28
CA GLU A 18 -6.83 -25.30 12.17
C GLU A 18 -5.76 -24.86 13.17
N GLU A 19 -4.97 -25.79 13.70
CA GLU A 19 -3.90 -25.49 14.64
C GLU A 19 -2.73 -24.74 13.99
N ALA A 20 -2.32 -25.15 12.79
CA ALA A 20 -1.29 -24.40 12.06
C ALA A 20 -1.79 -23.00 11.66
N PHE A 21 -3.06 -22.87 11.27
CA PHE A 21 -3.63 -21.57 10.95
C PHE A 21 -3.70 -20.66 12.18
N ALA A 22 -4.13 -21.19 13.34
CA ALA A 22 -4.17 -20.45 14.60
C ALA A 22 -2.77 -20.00 15.05
N ARG A 23 -1.77 -20.89 15.02
CA ARG A 23 -0.37 -20.55 15.32
C ARG A 23 0.19 -19.48 14.38
N TRP A 24 -0.12 -19.60 13.09
CA TRP A 24 0.27 -18.59 12.10
C TRP A 24 -0.39 -17.23 12.39
N LEU A 25 -1.68 -17.21 12.72
CA LEU A 25 -2.40 -15.98 13.09
C LEU A 25 -1.79 -15.30 14.32
N GLU A 26 -1.50 -16.07 15.37
CA GLU A 26 -0.84 -15.55 16.58
C GLU A 26 0.53 -14.95 16.26
N GLN A 27 1.30 -15.64 15.41
CA GLN A 27 2.62 -15.16 14.98
C GLN A 27 2.54 -13.84 14.21
N ILE A 28 1.66 -13.73 13.22
CA ILE A 28 1.56 -12.51 12.40
C ILE A 28 0.99 -11.31 13.17
N GLN A 29 0.13 -11.54 14.17
CA GLN A 29 -0.41 -10.45 15.00
C GLN A 29 0.68 -9.75 15.83
N ARG A 30 1.77 -10.46 16.15
CA ARG A 30 2.93 -9.93 16.88
C ARG A 30 3.93 -9.20 15.99
N GLN A 31 3.77 -9.26 14.67
CA GLN A 31 4.72 -8.66 13.73
C GLN A 31 4.56 -7.14 13.62
N SER A 32 5.68 -6.45 13.42
CA SER A 32 5.70 -5.03 13.07
C SER A 32 5.16 -4.80 11.65
N LEU A 33 4.79 -3.56 11.32
CA LEU A 33 4.36 -3.21 9.96
C LEU A 33 5.43 -3.54 8.90
N SER A 34 6.71 -3.34 9.20
CA SER A 34 7.79 -3.69 8.27
C SER A 34 7.89 -5.20 8.00
N GLN A 35 7.66 -6.02 9.03
CA GLN A 35 7.60 -7.47 8.89
C GLN A 35 6.36 -7.91 8.11
N LEU A 36 5.18 -7.35 8.40
CA LEU A 36 3.95 -7.62 7.66
C LEU A 36 4.05 -7.26 6.18
N LEU A 37 4.68 -6.12 5.86
CA LEU A 37 4.96 -5.71 4.49
C LEU A 37 5.86 -6.71 3.76
N SER A 38 6.88 -7.25 4.44
CA SER A 38 7.74 -8.30 3.89
C SER A 38 6.94 -9.58 3.64
N SER A 39 6.15 -10.03 4.62
CA SER A 39 5.30 -11.21 4.49
C SER A 39 4.29 -11.10 3.35
N LEU A 40 3.67 -9.92 3.15
CA LEU A 40 2.71 -9.70 2.08
C LEU A 40 3.34 -9.93 0.70
N ARG A 41 4.57 -9.44 0.47
CA ARG A 41 5.28 -9.55 -0.82
C ARG A 41 5.55 -11.00 -1.23
N HIS A 42 5.74 -11.88 -0.25
CA HIS A 42 6.08 -13.29 -0.49
C HIS A 42 4.87 -14.23 -0.38
N GLN A 43 3.72 -13.74 0.08
CA GLN A 43 2.55 -14.57 0.32
C GLN A 43 1.80 -14.92 -0.97
N ARG A 44 1.75 -16.21 -1.29
CA ARG A 44 1.07 -16.73 -2.48
C ARG A 44 -0.39 -17.12 -2.22
N ASN A 45 -0.76 -17.41 -0.98
CA ASN A 45 -2.12 -17.78 -0.62
C ASN A 45 -3.05 -16.55 -0.54
N PRO A 46 -4.15 -16.49 -1.33
CA PRO A 46 -5.15 -15.42 -1.30
C PRO A 46 -5.72 -15.08 0.08
N ALA A 47 -6.12 -16.11 0.82
CA ALA A 47 -6.73 -15.96 2.14
C ALA A 47 -5.72 -15.36 3.13
N ARG A 48 -4.48 -15.84 3.11
CA ARG A 48 -3.42 -15.29 3.97
C ARG A 48 -3.03 -13.86 3.58
N ARG A 49 -2.99 -13.53 2.28
CA ARG A 49 -2.78 -12.14 1.82
C ARG A 49 -3.87 -11.23 2.37
N TRP A 50 -5.12 -11.65 2.28
CA TRP A 50 -6.25 -10.89 2.82
C TRP A 50 -6.12 -10.62 4.32
N VAL A 51 -5.75 -11.62 5.12
CA VAL A 51 -5.53 -11.43 6.55
C VAL A 51 -4.41 -10.42 6.81
N LEU A 52 -3.28 -10.51 6.11
CA LEU A 52 -2.19 -9.54 6.25
C LEU A 52 -2.65 -8.11 5.94
N GLN A 53 -3.48 -7.94 4.92
CA GLN A 53 -4.05 -6.65 4.51
C GLN A 53 -4.95 -6.05 5.58
N PHE A 54 -5.80 -6.90 6.16
CA PHE A 54 -6.69 -6.54 7.25
C PHE A 54 -5.88 -6.09 8.48
N LEU A 55 -4.81 -6.81 8.85
CA LEU A 55 -3.94 -6.46 9.97
C LEU A 55 -3.21 -5.13 9.72
N MET A 56 -2.68 -4.92 8.52
CA MET A 56 -2.07 -3.64 8.15
C MET A 56 -3.08 -2.47 8.18
N ALA A 57 -4.31 -2.71 7.74
CA ALA A 57 -5.39 -1.72 7.83
C ALA A 57 -5.72 -1.38 9.29
N ALA A 58 -5.81 -2.39 10.16
CA ALA A 58 -6.05 -2.21 11.60
C ALA A 58 -4.92 -1.41 12.28
N GLN A 59 -3.68 -1.58 11.82
CA GLN A 59 -2.53 -0.77 12.26
C GLN A 59 -2.44 0.60 11.56
N GLY A 60 -3.46 0.97 10.77
CA GLY A 60 -3.59 2.28 10.16
C GLY A 60 -2.61 2.52 9.01
N LEU A 61 -2.21 1.47 8.28
CA LEU A 61 -1.39 1.58 7.08
C LEU A 61 -2.29 1.57 5.82
N PRO A 62 -2.34 2.67 5.02
CA PRO A 62 -3.17 2.74 3.83
C PRO A 62 -2.71 1.74 2.75
N PRO A 63 -3.63 1.21 1.92
CA PRO A 63 -3.29 0.34 0.80
C PRO A 63 -2.17 0.88 -0.08
N ALA A 64 -2.13 2.19 -0.32
CA ALA A 64 -1.10 2.81 -1.15
C ALA A 64 0.33 2.46 -0.71
N LEU A 65 0.57 2.30 0.59
CA LEU A 65 1.89 2.03 1.18
C LEU A 65 2.22 0.54 1.32
N ARG A 66 1.36 -0.37 0.84
CA ARG A 66 1.53 -1.82 1.03
C ARG A 66 2.40 -2.51 -0.04
N GLY A 67 3.12 -1.75 -0.87
CA GLY A 67 4.09 -2.28 -1.82
C GLY A 67 3.46 -2.99 -3.02
N LEU A 68 2.59 -2.26 -3.71
CA LEU A 68 1.52 -2.78 -4.54
C LEU A 68 1.75 -2.55 -6.03
N PRO A 69 1.50 -3.53 -6.92
CA PRO A 69 1.63 -3.31 -8.36
C PRO A 69 0.70 -2.17 -8.82
N CYS A 70 1.09 -1.42 -9.85
CA CYS A 70 0.14 -0.51 -10.50
C CYS A 70 -1.03 -1.33 -11.08
N SER A 71 -2.22 -0.74 -11.24
CA SER A 71 -3.40 -1.44 -11.79
C SER A 71 -3.12 -2.21 -13.08
N ASP A 72 -2.19 -1.68 -13.87
CA ASP A 72 -1.77 -2.19 -15.17
C ASP A 72 -0.90 -3.47 -15.06
N GLU A 73 -0.45 -3.83 -13.85
CA GLU A 73 0.42 -4.97 -13.53
C GLU A 73 -0.37 -6.15 -12.91
N LEU A 74 -1.70 -6.04 -12.82
CA LEU A 74 -2.56 -7.05 -12.19
C LEU A 74 -3.30 -7.88 -13.24
N GLU A 75 -2.55 -8.71 -13.96
CA GLU A 75 -3.10 -9.69 -14.92
C GLU A 75 -3.94 -10.78 -14.23
N ASP A 76 -3.72 -11.01 -12.93
CA ASP A 76 -4.47 -11.98 -12.12
C ASP A 76 -5.75 -11.34 -11.53
N PRO A 77 -6.95 -11.78 -11.99
CA PRO A 77 -8.23 -11.26 -11.50
C PRO A 77 -8.44 -11.45 -10.00
N GLN A 78 -7.87 -12.51 -9.41
CA GLN A 78 -7.98 -12.77 -7.97
C GLN A 78 -7.18 -11.74 -7.17
N ARG A 79 -5.96 -11.42 -7.61
CA ARG A 79 -5.17 -10.34 -7.00
C ARG A 79 -5.85 -8.99 -7.17
N ALA A 80 -6.35 -8.67 -8.37
CA ALA A 80 -7.08 -7.42 -8.59
C ALA A 80 -8.29 -7.29 -7.65
N TYR A 81 -9.03 -8.38 -7.43
CA TYR A 81 -10.14 -8.43 -6.47
C TYR A 81 -9.68 -8.19 -5.03
N GLU A 82 -8.61 -8.85 -4.59
CA GLU A 82 -8.04 -8.66 -3.24
C GLU A 82 -7.60 -7.21 -2.99
N TRP A 83 -7.01 -6.56 -3.99
CA TRP A 83 -6.55 -5.18 -3.89
C TRP A 83 -7.71 -4.19 -3.89
N TRP A 84 -8.70 -4.39 -4.76
CA TRP A 84 -9.94 -3.64 -4.71
C TRP A 84 -10.62 -3.78 -3.35
N LEU A 85 -10.71 -4.99 -2.80
CA LEU A 85 -11.25 -5.23 -1.47
C LEU A 85 -10.47 -4.54 -0.36
N ALA A 86 -9.13 -4.53 -0.45
CA ALA A 86 -8.29 -3.83 0.51
C ALA A 86 -8.53 -2.31 0.50
N ASP A 87 -8.80 -1.73 -0.67
CA ASP A 87 -9.19 -0.33 -0.81
C ASP A 87 -10.58 -0.07 -0.22
N VAL A 88 -11.57 -0.93 -0.50
CA VAL A 88 -12.93 -0.80 0.04
C VAL A 88 -12.92 -0.89 1.57
N ASP A 89 -12.22 -1.89 2.14
CA ASP A 89 -12.11 -2.06 3.59
C ASP A 89 -11.38 -0.88 4.25
N TRP A 90 -10.32 -0.35 3.61
CA TRP A 90 -9.64 0.85 4.08
C TRP A 90 -10.59 2.04 4.15
N VAL A 91 -11.35 2.31 3.08
CA VAL A 91 -12.27 3.45 3.05
C VAL A 91 -13.33 3.31 4.14
N ARG A 92 -13.89 2.11 4.30
CA ARG A 92 -14.90 1.81 5.31
C ARG A 92 -14.38 2.08 6.73
N ARG A 93 -13.14 1.70 7.04
CA ARG A 93 -12.54 1.88 8.38
C ARG A 93 -12.15 3.32 8.66
N THR A 94 -11.47 3.94 7.69
CA THR A 94 -10.84 5.25 7.86
C THR A 94 -11.87 6.38 7.73
N TYR A 95 -12.93 6.17 6.94
CA TYR A 95 -13.98 7.15 6.67
C TYR A 95 -15.37 6.58 7.00
N PRO A 96 -15.71 6.38 8.30
CA PRO A 96 -16.97 5.74 8.69
C PRO A 96 -18.22 6.55 8.30
N LYS A 97 -18.07 7.85 8.00
CA LYS A 97 -19.14 8.73 7.50
C LYS A 97 -19.23 8.75 5.97
N HIS A 98 -18.46 7.93 5.27
CA HIS A 98 -18.45 7.90 3.82
C HIS A 98 -19.78 7.30 3.30
N ILE A 99 -20.38 7.98 2.33
CA ILE A 99 -21.64 7.57 1.70
C ILE A 99 -21.36 7.36 0.21
N PRO A 100 -21.54 6.14 -0.32
CA PRO A 100 -21.37 5.90 -1.74
C PRO A 100 -22.50 6.52 -2.55
N ILE A 101 -22.21 6.88 -3.80
CA ILE A 101 -23.18 7.49 -4.72
C ILE A 101 -24.26 6.47 -5.10
N TRP A 102 -23.86 5.23 -5.41
CA TRP A 102 -24.81 4.21 -5.85
C TRP A 102 -25.39 3.42 -4.68
N SER A 103 -26.72 3.33 -4.64
CA SER A 103 -27.48 2.67 -3.58
C SER A 103 -27.03 1.23 -3.30
N LYS A 104 -26.68 0.48 -4.35
CA LYS A 104 -26.23 -0.92 -4.25
C LYS A 104 -24.90 -1.08 -3.51
N TRP A 105 -24.14 0.00 -3.33
CA TRP A 105 -22.81 0.00 -2.74
C TRP A 105 -22.87 0.33 -1.25
N LYS A 106 -24.00 0.87 -0.77
CA LYS A 106 -24.21 1.22 0.64
C LYS A 106 -23.95 0.03 1.58
N ARG A 107 -24.30 -1.19 1.15
CA ARG A 107 -24.04 -2.42 1.92
C ARG A 107 -22.54 -2.71 2.12
N LEU A 108 -21.66 -2.21 1.25
CA LEU A 108 -20.21 -2.36 1.45
C LEU A 108 -19.68 -1.53 2.61
N PHE A 109 -20.37 -0.45 2.96
CA PHE A 109 -19.97 0.51 3.99
C PHE A 109 -20.87 0.46 5.23
N ALA A 110 -21.84 -0.45 5.26
CA ALA A 110 -22.64 -0.69 6.44
C ALA A 110 -21.75 -1.19 7.60
N PRO A 111 -22.09 -0.85 8.85
CA PRO A 111 -21.50 -1.49 10.03
C PRO A 111 -21.60 -3.01 9.90
N GLN A 112 -20.51 -3.72 10.20
CA GLN A 112 -20.46 -5.17 10.13
C GLN A 112 -20.24 -5.77 11.50
N THR A 113 -21.01 -6.80 11.81
CA THR A 113 -20.69 -7.76 12.86
C THR A 113 -19.82 -8.89 12.31
N ALA A 114 -19.25 -9.73 13.19
CA ALA A 114 -18.51 -10.92 12.75
C ALA A 114 -19.40 -11.88 11.94
N GLN A 115 -20.68 -11.97 12.30
CA GLN A 115 -21.69 -12.79 11.61
C GLN A 115 -21.98 -12.31 10.18
N ASP A 116 -21.78 -11.01 9.89
CA ASP A 116 -22.05 -10.43 8.57
C ASP A 116 -20.90 -10.56 7.57
N SER A 117 -19.76 -11.13 7.97
CA SER A 117 -18.57 -11.20 7.11
C SER A 117 -18.86 -11.90 5.77
N ALA A 118 -19.57 -13.02 5.80
CA ALA A 118 -19.91 -13.78 4.60
C ALA A 118 -20.81 -12.98 3.63
N SER A 119 -21.80 -12.27 4.16
CA SER A 119 -22.76 -11.49 3.36
C SER A 119 -22.07 -10.27 2.74
N TRP A 120 -21.11 -9.67 3.45
CA TRP A 120 -20.30 -8.59 2.91
C TRP A 120 -19.40 -9.06 1.77
N HIS A 121 -18.66 -10.16 1.94
CA HIS A 121 -17.81 -10.70 0.87
C HIS A 121 -18.63 -11.11 -0.37
N LYS A 122 -19.83 -11.67 -0.19
CA LYS A 122 -20.76 -11.92 -1.31
C LYS A 122 -21.19 -10.64 -2.02
N THR A 123 -21.53 -9.60 -1.26
CA THR A 123 -21.89 -8.28 -1.82
C THR A 123 -20.71 -7.68 -2.58
N ALA A 124 -19.51 -7.77 -2.02
CA ALA A 124 -18.30 -7.23 -2.62
C ALA A 124 -17.93 -7.97 -3.91
N LEU A 125 -18.02 -9.30 -3.92
CA LEU A 125 -17.83 -10.10 -5.12
C LEU A 125 -18.88 -9.78 -6.19
N TRP A 126 -20.14 -9.57 -5.80
CA TRP A 126 -21.20 -9.16 -6.74
C TRP A 126 -20.94 -7.77 -7.35
N VAL A 127 -20.47 -6.81 -6.54
CA VAL A 127 -20.12 -5.46 -7.03
C VAL A 127 -18.92 -5.54 -7.98
N TYR A 128 -17.90 -6.31 -7.63
CA TYR A 128 -16.68 -6.49 -8.43
C TYR A 128 -16.92 -7.34 -9.70
N GLY A 129 -17.76 -8.36 -9.62
CA GLY A 129 -18.01 -9.35 -10.67
C GLY A 129 -18.86 -8.83 -11.83
N ARG A 130 -19.43 -7.62 -11.73
CA ARG A 130 -20.10 -6.97 -12.86
C ARG A 130 -19.07 -6.42 -13.86
N ALA A 131 -18.52 -7.34 -14.68
CA ALA A 131 -17.73 -7.23 -15.91
C ALA A 131 -17.02 -5.89 -16.25
N GLU A 132 -15.70 -5.98 -16.49
CA GLU A 132 -14.80 -5.01 -17.16
C GLU A 132 -14.94 -3.53 -16.77
N ARG A 133 -15.17 -3.27 -15.49
CA ARG A 133 -15.20 -1.91 -14.99
C ARG A 133 -13.81 -1.43 -14.62
N SER A 134 -13.43 -0.27 -15.14
CA SER A 134 -12.17 0.37 -14.78
C SER A 134 -12.17 0.83 -13.32
N ALA A 135 -10.99 1.03 -12.73
CA ALA A 135 -10.84 1.63 -11.40
C ALA A 135 -11.61 2.95 -11.26
N THR A 136 -11.72 3.74 -12.34
CA THR A 136 -12.51 4.98 -12.38
C THR A 136 -14.00 4.74 -12.16
N TYR A 137 -14.58 3.69 -12.75
CA TYR A 137 -15.97 3.33 -12.52
C TYR A 137 -16.21 3.01 -11.04
N TYR A 138 -15.30 2.26 -10.42
CA TYR A 138 -15.44 1.92 -9.01
C TYR A 138 -15.25 3.11 -8.08
N ALA A 139 -14.27 3.96 -8.35
CA ALA A 139 -14.08 5.19 -7.60
C ALA A 139 -15.29 6.14 -7.72
N GLY A 140 -15.91 6.21 -8.90
CA GLY A 140 -17.15 6.94 -9.14
C GLY A 140 -18.34 6.36 -8.37
N GLY A 141 -18.55 5.04 -8.42
CA GLY A 141 -19.63 4.38 -7.67
C GLY A 141 -19.53 4.56 -6.15
N MET A 142 -18.29 4.55 -5.63
CA MET A 142 -18.00 4.86 -4.23
C MET A 142 -18.10 6.35 -3.92
N GLY A 143 -18.05 7.26 -4.89
CA GLY A 143 -18.03 8.71 -4.61
C GLY A 143 -16.75 9.13 -3.88
N LEU A 144 -15.61 8.56 -4.25
CA LEU A 144 -14.33 8.86 -3.59
C LEU A 144 -13.84 10.26 -3.94
N LEU A 145 -13.52 11.04 -2.92
CA LEU A 145 -12.81 12.31 -3.08
C LEU A 145 -11.36 12.07 -3.54
N PRO A 146 -10.74 13.00 -4.28
CA PRO A 146 -9.35 12.87 -4.72
C PRO A 146 -8.39 12.49 -3.58
N ARG A 147 -8.46 13.20 -2.45
CA ARG A 147 -7.65 12.92 -1.25
C ARG A 147 -7.81 11.52 -0.68
N GLN A 148 -8.99 10.91 -0.83
CA GLN A 148 -9.24 9.54 -0.37
C GLN A 148 -8.58 8.54 -1.31
N ARG A 149 -8.62 8.82 -2.63
CA ARG A 149 -8.00 7.99 -3.66
C ARG A 149 -6.48 7.95 -3.56
N ASP A 150 -5.85 8.99 -3.00
CA ASP A 150 -4.40 9.00 -2.78
C ASP A 150 -3.92 7.90 -1.82
N GLU A 151 -4.77 7.49 -0.89
CA GLU A 151 -4.46 6.42 0.07
C GLU A 151 -4.70 5.02 -0.47
N LEU A 152 -5.32 4.92 -1.65
CA LEU A 152 -5.74 3.67 -2.25
C LEU A 152 -4.67 3.14 -3.21
N ALA A 153 -4.78 1.86 -3.51
CA ALA A 153 -3.85 1.18 -4.38
C ALA A 153 -4.42 0.96 -5.78
N TRP A 154 -5.54 0.25 -5.84
CA TRP A 154 -6.21 -0.12 -7.07
C TRP A 154 -7.11 1.03 -7.57
N LEU A 155 -7.80 1.69 -6.65
CA LEU A 155 -8.71 2.83 -6.91
C LEU A 155 -8.02 4.19 -6.93
N CYS A 156 -6.69 4.22 -7.06
CA CYS A 156 -5.92 5.46 -6.98
C CYS A 156 -6.23 6.43 -8.13
N GLY A 157 -5.87 7.70 -7.93
CA GLY A 157 -5.96 8.73 -8.97
C GLY A 157 -4.93 8.51 -10.08
N ARG A 158 -5.21 9.04 -11.28
CA ARG A 158 -4.24 9.03 -12.41
C ARG A 158 -2.90 9.64 -12.01
N ASP A 159 -2.92 10.72 -11.24
CA ASP A 159 -1.71 11.40 -10.78
C ASP A 159 -0.87 10.51 -9.86
N VAL A 160 -1.51 9.73 -8.99
CA VAL A 160 -0.85 8.76 -8.11
C VAL A 160 -0.24 7.61 -8.91
N GLN A 161 -0.92 7.14 -9.96
CA GLN A 161 -0.36 6.15 -10.88
C GLN A 161 0.89 6.67 -11.60
N LEU A 162 0.86 7.92 -12.10
CA LEU A 162 2.03 8.55 -12.72
C LEU A 162 3.18 8.73 -11.73
N LYS A 163 2.86 9.13 -10.49
CA LYS A 163 3.81 9.24 -9.39
C LYS A 163 4.46 7.89 -9.05
N ARG A 164 3.68 6.79 -9.01
CA ARG A 164 4.20 5.42 -8.84
C ARG A 164 5.19 5.02 -9.94
N ARG A 165 4.88 5.32 -11.21
CA ARG A 165 5.79 5.05 -12.34
C ARG A 165 7.11 5.82 -12.17
N THR A 166 7.06 7.07 -11.70
CA THR A 166 8.26 7.86 -11.39
C THR A 166 9.07 7.24 -10.24
N LEU A 167 8.41 6.75 -9.20
CA LEU A 167 9.09 6.04 -8.11
C LEU A 167 9.74 4.72 -8.57
N ASN A 168 9.11 3.99 -9.49
CA ASN A 168 9.69 2.78 -10.07
C ASN A 168 10.97 3.09 -10.84
N ARG A 169 10.98 4.14 -11.67
CA ARG A 169 12.21 4.61 -12.33
C ARG A 169 13.29 5.00 -11.32
N LEU A 170 12.92 5.67 -10.23
CA LEU A 170 13.86 6.02 -9.17
C LEU A 170 14.45 4.78 -8.48
N ARG A 171 13.67 3.70 -8.33
CA ARG A 171 14.15 2.41 -7.80
C ARG A 171 15.10 1.71 -8.77
N GLU A 172 14.88 1.84 -10.07
CA GLU A 172 15.79 1.32 -11.11
C GLU A 172 17.14 2.03 -11.04
N SER A 173 17.16 3.36 -10.88
CA SER A 173 18.39 4.16 -10.70
C SER A 173 19.06 4.02 -9.33
N LYS A 174 18.67 3.04 -8.51
CA LYS A 174 19.15 2.89 -7.12
C LYS A 174 20.65 2.61 -7.07
N VAL A 175 21.20 1.88 -8.03
CA VAL A 175 22.63 1.53 -8.07
C VAL A 175 23.47 2.78 -8.31
N GLU A 176 23.05 3.62 -9.26
CA GLU A 176 23.68 4.89 -9.60
C GLU A 176 23.58 5.88 -8.45
N LEU A 177 22.39 5.99 -7.84
CA LEU A 177 22.19 6.78 -6.62
C LEU A 177 23.08 6.31 -5.47
N MET A 178 23.30 5.00 -5.35
CA MET A 178 24.20 4.44 -4.34
C MET A 178 25.64 4.86 -4.58
N ARG A 179 26.11 4.77 -5.83
CA ARG A 179 27.47 5.19 -6.22
C ARG A 179 27.69 6.67 -5.90
N GLU A 180 26.76 7.55 -6.25
CA GLU A 180 26.84 8.99 -5.93
C GLU A 180 26.80 9.26 -4.42
N GLN A 181 25.95 8.54 -3.69
CA GLN A 181 25.87 8.68 -2.24
C GLN A 181 27.14 8.17 -1.53
N MET A 182 27.80 7.13 -2.05
CA MET A 182 29.08 6.63 -1.53
C MET A 182 30.25 7.56 -1.85
N ALA A 183 30.22 8.26 -2.99
CA ALA A 183 31.22 9.28 -3.32
C ALA A 183 31.22 10.47 -2.34
N ARG A 184 30.12 10.67 -1.61
CA ARG A 184 30.02 11.66 -0.53
C ARG A 184 30.49 11.03 0.79
N ARG A 185 31.65 11.45 1.30
CA ARG A 185 32.09 11.08 2.66
C ARG A 185 31.04 11.53 3.68
N ASP A 186 30.42 10.58 4.38
CA ASP A 186 29.64 10.92 5.57
C ASP A 186 30.61 11.30 6.70
N LYS A 187 30.41 12.47 7.31
CA LYS A 187 31.36 13.02 8.30
C LYS A 187 31.33 12.27 9.63
N SER A 188 30.25 11.55 9.95
CA SER A 188 30.10 10.86 11.24
C SER A 188 30.42 9.37 11.20
N GLY A 189 30.48 8.72 10.03
CA GLY A 189 30.77 7.28 9.86
C GLY A 189 29.82 6.29 10.54
N SER A 190 28.86 6.77 11.33
CA SER A 190 28.01 5.97 12.23
C SER A 190 26.91 5.18 11.55
N VAL A 191 26.55 5.54 10.31
CA VAL A 191 25.51 4.87 9.50
C VAL A 191 26.05 4.66 8.10
N SER A 192 25.81 3.49 7.52
CA SER A 192 26.25 3.21 6.16
C SER A 192 25.54 4.13 5.15
N SER A 193 26.25 4.58 4.12
CA SER A 193 25.67 5.34 3.00
C SER A 193 24.47 4.62 2.36
N SER A 194 24.50 3.29 2.36
CA SER A 194 23.41 2.45 1.87
C SER A 194 22.14 2.60 2.68
N ASP A 195 22.24 2.59 4.00
CA ASP A 195 21.08 2.71 4.88
C ASP A 195 20.51 4.13 4.87
N VAL A 196 21.38 5.14 4.73
CA VAL A 196 20.95 6.54 4.50
C VAL A 196 20.13 6.65 3.21
N LEU A 197 20.60 6.06 2.11
CA LEU A 197 19.86 6.09 0.84
C LEU A 197 18.54 5.31 0.94
N LYS A 198 18.56 4.09 1.50
CA LYS A 198 17.33 3.30 1.73
C LYS A 198 16.29 4.09 2.52
N ARG A 199 16.72 4.79 3.57
CA ARG A 199 15.84 5.65 4.39
C ARG A 199 15.24 6.78 3.57
N ARG A 200 16.05 7.51 2.79
CA ARG A 200 15.57 8.61 1.93
C ARG A 200 14.61 8.12 0.85
N MET A 201 14.90 6.98 0.24
CA MET A 201 14.03 6.33 -0.75
C MET A 201 12.68 5.96 -0.14
N LEU A 202 12.67 5.34 1.04
CA LEU A 202 11.42 5.03 1.76
C LEU A 202 10.63 6.30 2.11
N LEU A 203 11.31 7.35 2.57
CA LEU A 203 10.66 8.64 2.84
C LEU A 203 10.04 9.23 1.58
N LYS A 204 10.74 9.20 0.44
CA LYS A 204 10.24 9.70 -0.84
C LYS A 204 9.03 8.91 -1.31
N GLU A 205 9.09 7.58 -1.20
CA GLU A 205 7.97 6.70 -1.51
C GLU A 205 6.73 7.04 -0.68
N ILE A 206 6.87 7.10 0.65
CA ILE A 206 5.75 7.46 1.53
C ILE A 206 5.22 8.85 1.19
N HIS A 207 6.11 9.82 0.99
CA HIS A 207 5.73 11.21 0.70
C HIS A 207 4.89 11.31 -0.57
N VAL A 208 5.38 10.72 -1.65
CA VAL A 208 4.71 10.74 -2.96
C VAL A 208 3.38 9.99 -2.92
N LEU A 209 3.33 8.82 -2.26
CA LEU A 209 2.13 7.98 -2.17
C LEU A 209 1.09 8.46 -1.16
N THR A 210 1.34 9.55 -0.43
CA THR A 210 0.41 10.10 0.58
C THR A 210 0.07 11.57 0.34
N GLY A 211 0.29 12.05 -0.89
CA GLY A 211 -0.07 13.40 -1.32
C GLY A 211 0.96 14.48 -0.97
N GLU A 212 2.23 14.12 -0.81
CA GLU A 212 3.35 15.07 -0.63
C GLU A 212 3.22 15.94 0.63
N HIS A 213 2.69 15.37 1.71
CA HIS A 213 2.55 16.03 3.00
C HIS A 213 3.56 15.52 4.03
N SER A 214 4.57 16.33 4.34
CA SER A 214 5.68 15.94 5.23
C SER A 214 5.24 15.52 6.65
N THR A 215 4.18 16.12 7.19
CA THR A 215 3.60 15.68 8.48
C THR A 215 3.02 14.26 8.39
N ARG A 216 2.30 13.94 7.31
CA ARG A 216 1.77 12.60 7.06
C ARG A 216 2.90 11.61 6.81
N THR A 217 3.91 12.02 6.03
CA THR A 217 5.11 11.22 5.77
C THR A 217 5.80 10.83 7.07
N ALA A 218 6.02 11.78 7.98
CA ALA A 218 6.62 11.52 9.27
C ALA A 218 5.80 10.52 10.11
N SER A 219 4.48 10.70 10.13
CA SER A 219 3.55 9.81 10.84
C SER A 219 3.61 8.37 10.30
N TYR A 220 3.48 8.19 8.98
CA TYR A 220 3.55 6.86 8.38
C TYR A 220 4.94 6.23 8.46
N TYR A 221 6.00 7.03 8.33
CA TYR A 221 7.37 6.55 8.50
C TYR A 221 7.57 5.98 9.90
N ARG A 222 7.11 6.69 10.94
CA ARG A 222 7.14 6.19 12.33
C ARG A 222 6.33 4.91 12.49
N ARG A 223 5.13 4.84 11.89
CA ARG A 223 4.30 3.62 11.94
C ARG A 223 5.01 2.43 11.31
N ILE A 224 5.59 2.60 10.12
CA ILE A 224 6.23 1.51 9.36
C ILE A 224 7.54 1.05 10.03
N THR A 225 8.36 1.98 10.48
CA THR A 225 9.74 1.70 10.92
C THR A 225 9.91 1.65 12.43
N GLY A 226 8.93 2.13 13.19
CA GLY A 226 9.05 2.41 14.63
C GLY A 226 9.90 3.64 14.96
N GLN A 227 10.61 4.23 13.98
CA GLN A 227 11.57 5.30 14.22
C GLN A 227 10.89 6.67 14.13
N PRO A 228 11.01 7.53 15.17
CA PRO A 228 10.48 8.88 15.11
C PRO A 228 11.27 9.72 14.09
N ILE A 229 10.56 10.58 13.37
CA ILE A 229 11.15 11.61 12.50
C ILE A 229 10.27 12.86 12.55
N THR A 230 10.88 14.04 12.53
CA THR A 230 10.15 15.31 12.50
C THR A 230 9.81 15.70 11.08
N ARG A 231 8.79 16.56 10.91
CA ARG A 231 8.44 17.14 9.60
C ARG A 231 9.65 17.82 8.94
N GLN A 232 10.39 18.64 9.68
CA GLN A 232 11.57 19.34 9.17
C GLN A 232 12.67 18.36 8.75
N SER A 233 12.83 17.24 9.46
CA SER A 233 13.77 16.20 9.07
C SER A 233 13.33 15.48 7.80
N VAL A 234 12.02 15.28 7.58
CA VAL A 234 11.52 14.75 6.30
C VAL A 234 11.93 15.69 5.16
N ASP A 235 11.60 16.98 5.27
CA ASP A 235 11.89 17.99 4.24
C ASP A 235 13.38 18.02 3.90
N LYS A 236 14.26 18.06 4.92
CA LYS A 236 15.72 18.03 4.74
C LYS A 236 16.21 16.77 4.05
N GLN A 237 15.66 15.59 4.37
CA GLN A 237 16.09 14.33 3.77
C GLN A 237 15.62 14.19 2.33
N LEU A 238 14.42 14.67 2.01
CA LEU A 238 13.89 14.69 0.65
C LEU A 238 14.66 15.67 -0.24
N ALA A 239 14.96 16.87 0.25
CA ALA A 239 15.78 17.84 -0.49
C ALA A 239 17.16 17.27 -0.88
N LYS A 240 17.82 16.56 0.05
CA LYS A 240 19.10 15.87 -0.23
C LYS A 240 18.97 14.78 -1.30
N LEU A 241 17.84 14.06 -1.34
CA LEU A 241 17.60 13.04 -2.36
C LEU A 241 17.34 13.69 -3.73
N ASP A 242 16.57 14.77 -3.76
CA ASP A 242 16.28 15.48 -5.01
C ASP A 242 17.55 16.11 -5.60
N GLU A 243 18.44 16.65 -4.75
CA GLU A 243 19.77 17.12 -5.16
C GLU A 243 20.61 16.02 -5.83
N LEU A 244 20.64 14.81 -5.24
CA LEU A 244 21.32 13.64 -5.82
C LEU A 244 20.74 13.26 -7.19
N CYS A 245 19.42 13.26 -7.31
CA CYS A 245 18.74 12.96 -8.57
C CYS A 245 19.06 14.01 -9.65
N HIS A 246 19.13 15.30 -9.29
CA HIS A 246 19.50 16.35 -10.22
C HIS A 246 20.95 16.22 -10.71
N GLN A 247 21.86 15.81 -9.84
CA GLN A 247 23.26 15.61 -10.22
C GLN A 247 23.44 14.44 -11.18
N LEU A 248 22.77 13.31 -10.93
CA LEU A 248 22.77 12.17 -11.85
C LEU A 248 22.30 12.58 -13.25
N LYS A 249 21.16 13.28 -13.33
CA LYS A 249 20.62 13.78 -14.60
C LYS A 249 21.54 14.77 -15.31
N ARG A 250 22.36 15.53 -14.57
CA ARG A 250 23.36 16.43 -15.19
C ARG A 250 24.52 15.64 -15.79
N LYS A 251 25.00 14.59 -15.11
CA LYS A 251 26.06 13.71 -15.62
C LYS A 251 25.61 12.93 -16.86
N GLU A 252 24.38 12.43 -16.87
CA GLU A 252 23.79 11.73 -18.02
C GLU A 252 23.67 12.62 -19.28
N LYS A 253 23.59 13.94 -19.13
CA LYS A 253 23.53 14.88 -20.26
C LYS A 253 24.89 15.28 -20.82
N LEU A 254 25.96 15.05 -20.05
CA LEU A 254 27.33 15.42 -20.42
C LEU A 254 28.10 14.28 -21.09
N ASN A 255 27.55 13.06 -21.04
CA ASN A 255 28.05 11.87 -21.71
C ASN A 255 27.18 11.56 -22.93
#